data_AF-A0AAW9KIQ6-F1
#
_entry.id   AF-A0AAW9KIQ6-F1
#
_cell.length_a   1.000
_cell.length_b   1.000
_cell.length_c   1.000
_cell.angle_alpha   90.00
_cell.angle_beta   90.00
_cell.angle_gamma   90.00
#
_symmetry.space_group_name_H-M   'P 1'
#
loop_
_entity.id
_entity.type
_entity.pdbx_description
1 polymer ?
#
loop_
_entity_poly.entity_id
_entity_poly.type
_entity_poly.pdbx_seq_one_letter_code
_entity_poly.pdbx_strand_id
1 'polypeptide(L)'
;PYTGYDYNTMASDIKKIIDVLKLDNITLVGHSMGAALAIRYASKYDSFGVSKICLIGAAAPSWIKTENWPYGYTKEEVNMFINQSLSDRPKLISDVSNSFFYKYVSQPLLNWFFDICLSASGWSTAQCLMSLRDERLFNDIPNIKITTLILHGTHDKICPYEFAQFL
;
A
#
# COMPACT_ATOMS: atom_id res chain seq x y z
N PRO A 1 -16.95 -1.58 -5.46
CA PRO A 1 -17.72 -0.39 -5.04
C PRO A 1 -17.31 0.82 -5.89
N TYR A 2 -18.17 1.83 -6.06
CA TYR A 2 -17.82 3.04 -6.82
C TYR A 2 -16.98 4.02 -5.99
N THR A 3 -17.18 4.11 -4.68
CA THR A 3 -16.42 4.97 -3.76
C THR A 3 -15.85 4.15 -2.58
N GLY A 4 -15.10 4.81 -1.69
CA GLY A 4 -14.61 4.20 -0.44
C GLY A 4 -13.20 3.63 -0.51
N TYR A 5 -12.35 4.17 -1.38
CA TYR A 5 -10.94 3.75 -1.50
C TYR A 5 -9.98 4.69 -0.75
N ASP A 6 -10.46 5.67 0.01
CA ASP A 6 -9.62 6.42 0.94
C ASP A 6 -9.17 5.51 2.10
N TYR A 7 -8.05 5.86 2.75
CA TYR A 7 -7.47 4.99 3.78
C TYR A 7 -8.37 4.87 5.01
N ASN A 8 -9.18 5.89 5.31
CA ASN A 8 -10.13 5.82 6.42
C ASN A 8 -11.21 4.77 6.18
N THR A 9 -11.77 4.72 4.97
CA THR A 9 -12.78 3.73 4.61
C THR A 9 -12.18 2.33 4.59
N MET A 10 -11.04 2.13 3.92
CA MET A 10 -10.42 0.80 3.84
C MET A 10 -9.91 0.28 5.21
N ALA A 11 -9.42 1.17 6.09
CA ALA A 11 -9.13 0.79 7.48
C ALA A 11 -10.40 0.43 8.27
N SER A 12 -11.52 1.11 8.00
CA SER A 12 -12.82 0.75 8.61
C SER A 12 -13.29 -0.63 8.14
N ASP A 13 -12.98 -1.04 6.91
CA ASP A 13 -13.30 -2.37 6.41
C ASP A 13 -12.46 -3.46 7.09
N ILE A 14 -11.18 -3.20 7.40
CA ILE A 14 -10.36 -4.07 8.26
C ILE A 14 -11.03 -4.25 9.63
N LYS A 15 -11.50 -3.15 10.25
CA LYS A 15 -12.21 -3.20 11.54
C LYS A 15 -13.46 -4.08 11.48
N LYS A 16 -14.27 -3.92 10.42
CA LYS A 16 -15.48 -4.74 10.22
C LYS A 16 -15.14 -6.23 10.11
N ILE A 17 -14.07 -6.59 9.41
CA ILE A 17 -13.64 -7.99 9.29
C ILE A 17 -13.26 -8.54 10.68
N ILE A 18 -12.47 -7.79 11.45
CA ILE A 18 -12.07 -8.17 12.81
C ILE A 18 -13.31 -8.34 13.70
N ASP A 19 -14.28 -7.43 13.63
CA ASP A 19 -15.51 -7.50 14.43
C ASP A 19 -16.41 -8.68 14.06
N VAL A 20 -16.67 -8.88 12.76
CA VAL A 20 -17.57 -9.93 12.26
C VAL A 20 -16.99 -11.31 12.57
N LEU A 21 -15.68 -11.47 12.39
CA LEU A 21 -14.98 -12.71 12.69
C LEU A 21 -14.63 -12.86 14.17
N LYS A 22 -14.88 -11.84 15.00
CA LYS A 22 -14.55 -11.77 16.43
C LYS A 22 -13.08 -12.10 16.70
N LEU A 23 -12.20 -11.55 15.86
CA LEU A 23 -10.76 -11.76 15.98
C LEU A 23 -10.23 -10.97 17.17
N ASP A 24 -9.33 -11.61 17.91
CA ASP A 24 -8.61 -11.01 19.02
C ASP A 24 -7.16 -11.46 19.01
N ASN A 25 -6.26 -10.59 19.50
CA ASN A 25 -4.82 -10.85 19.60
C ASN A 25 -4.15 -11.33 18.29
N ILE A 26 -4.60 -10.84 17.13
CA ILE A 26 -4.02 -11.24 15.84
C ILE A 26 -2.73 -10.49 15.51
N THR A 27 -1.95 -11.06 14.59
CA THR A 27 -0.90 -10.32 13.86
C THR A 27 -1.47 -9.82 12.55
N LEU A 28 -1.46 -8.50 12.34
CA LEU A 28 -1.90 -7.89 11.10
C LEU A 28 -0.68 -7.64 10.19
N VAL A 29 -0.61 -8.38 9.09
CA VAL A 29 0.48 -8.26 8.10
C VAL A 29 -0.03 -7.44 6.93
N GLY A 30 0.63 -6.32 6.64
CA GLY A 30 0.33 -5.46 5.51
C GLY A 30 1.52 -5.40 4.55
N HIS A 31 1.24 -5.52 3.25
CA HIS A 31 2.22 -5.34 2.18
C HIS A 31 1.90 -4.11 1.35
N SER A 32 2.90 -3.27 1.06
CA SER A 32 2.76 -2.05 0.26
C SER A 32 1.65 -1.13 0.78
N MET A 33 0.65 -0.80 -0.05
CA MET A 33 -0.54 -0.05 0.36
C MET A 33 -1.27 -0.72 1.54
N GLY A 34 -1.28 -2.06 1.63
CA GLY A 34 -1.83 -2.77 2.78
C GLY A 34 -1.10 -2.49 4.09
N ALA A 35 0.21 -2.22 4.04
CA ALA A 35 0.98 -1.79 5.22
C ALA A 35 0.57 -0.38 5.67
N ALA A 36 0.33 0.53 4.70
CA ALA A 36 -0.20 1.86 4.97
C ALA A 36 -1.60 1.80 5.62
N LEU A 37 -2.44 0.85 5.18
CA LEU A 37 -3.74 0.58 5.80
C LEU A 37 -3.63 -0.02 7.19
N ALA A 38 -2.66 -0.90 7.45
CA ALA A 38 -2.39 -1.42 8.78
C ALA A 38 -1.97 -0.30 9.75
N ILE A 39 -1.15 0.66 9.29
CA ILE A 39 -0.78 1.87 10.05
C ILE A 39 -2.02 2.71 10.36
N ARG A 40 -2.83 3.06 9.33
CA ARG A 40 -4.06 3.84 9.51
C ARG A 40 -5.03 3.14 10.47
N TYR A 41 -5.19 1.82 10.33
CA TYR A 41 -6.02 1.00 11.20
C TYR A 41 -5.55 1.08 12.66
N ALA A 42 -4.27 0.81 12.91
CA ALA A 42 -3.68 0.79 14.24
C ALA A 42 -3.80 2.15 14.94
N SER A 43 -3.57 3.25 14.19
CA SER A 43 -3.73 4.63 14.65
C SER A 43 -5.19 4.98 14.96
N LYS A 44 -6.12 4.68 14.04
CA LYS A 44 -7.51 5.10 14.13
C LYS A 44 -8.33 4.30 15.15
N TYR A 45 -8.01 3.03 15.35
CA TYR A 45 -8.77 2.10 16.19
C TYR A 45 -7.99 1.59 17.40
N ASP A 46 -6.93 2.30 17.79
CA ASP A 46 -6.07 1.93 18.93
C ASP A 46 -5.61 0.46 18.88
N SER A 47 -5.33 -0.03 17.66
CA SER A 47 -4.94 -1.41 17.40
C SER A 47 -5.94 -2.48 17.89
N PHE A 48 -7.24 -2.16 17.98
CA PHE A 48 -8.27 -3.09 18.44
C PHE A 48 -8.13 -4.49 17.82
N GLY A 49 -8.12 -5.54 18.64
CA GLY A 49 -8.00 -6.94 18.21
C GLY A 49 -6.64 -7.33 17.59
N VAL A 50 -5.69 -6.40 17.46
CA VAL A 50 -4.36 -6.62 16.86
C VAL A 50 -3.29 -6.41 17.91
N SER A 51 -2.45 -7.42 18.14
CA SER A 51 -1.36 -7.34 19.11
C SER A 51 -0.01 -7.01 18.49
N LYS A 52 0.15 -7.26 17.18
CA LYS A 52 1.38 -7.00 16.42
C LYS A 52 1.05 -6.62 14.99
N ILE A 53 1.89 -5.76 14.40
CA ILE A 53 1.85 -5.49 12.97
C ILE A 53 3.17 -5.87 12.29
N CYS A 54 3.07 -6.36 11.05
CA CYS A 54 4.21 -6.54 10.17
C CYS A 54 3.99 -5.73 8.90
N LEU A 55 4.93 -4.83 8.61
CA LEU A 55 4.88 -3.89 7.49
C LEU A 55 5.93 -4.31 6.46
N ILE A 56 5.47 -4.78 5.30
CA ILE A 56 6.32 -5.30 4.23
C ILE A 56 6.30 -4.33 3.06
N GLY A 57 7.43 -3.71 2.72
CA GLY A 57 7.51 -2.81 1.57
C GLY A 57 6.56 -1.62 1.67
N ALA A 58 6.41 -1.02 2.86
CA ALA A 58 5.27 -0.16 3.17
C ALA A 58 5.18 1.12 2.34
N ALA A 59 4.00 1.44 1.81
CA ALA A 59 3.73 2.70 1.11
C ALA A 59 3.41 3.85 2.10
N ALA A 60 4.33 4.09 3.04
CA ALA A 60 4.19 5.04 4.15
C ALA A 60 5.56 5.69 4.47
N PRO A 61 5.63 6.88 5.08
CA PRO A 61 4.52 7.73 5.55
C PRO A 61 3.75 8.45 4.42
N SER A 62 4.34 8.53 3.22
CA SER A 62 3.75 9.10 2.01
C SER A 62 4.34 8.39 0.80
N TRP A 63 3.49 7.95 -0.13
CA TRP A 63 3.98 7.30 -1.36
C TRP A 63 4.56 8.30 -2.38
N ILE A 64 4.16 9.57 -2.29
CA ILE A 64 4.69 10.65 -3.12
C ILE A 64 5.53 11.64 -2.31
N LYS A 65 6.38 12.37 -3.04
CA LYS A 65 7.17 13.48 -2.51
C LYS A 65 6.28 14.60 -1.97
N THR A 66 6.73 15.26 -0.91
CA THR A 66 6.17 16.50 -0.35
C THR A 66 7.31 17.47 -0.02
N GLU A 67 6.99 18.68 0.42
CA GLU A 67 7.98 19.69 0.82
C GLU A 67 8.98 19.16 1.87
N ASN A 68 8.49 18.39 2.85
CA ASN A 68 9.30 17.82 3.94
C ASN A 68 9.61 16.33 3.76
N TRP A 69 9.35 15.78 2.57
CA TRP A 69 9.56 14.36 2.25
C TRP A 69 10.02 14.21 0.81
N PRO A 70 11.33 14.18 0.53
CA PRO A 70 11.85 14.19 -0.84
C PRO A 70 11.82 12.82 -1.54
N TYR A 71 11.28 11.78 -0.89
CA TYR A 71 11.31 10.39 -1.34
C TYR A 71 9.99 9.96 -1.99
N GLY A 72 10.05 8.96 -2.88
CA GLY A 72 8.88 8.40 -3.58
C GLY A 72 8.64 9.03 -4.95
N TYR A 73 7.44 8.83 -5.48
CA TYR A 73 7.02 9.36 -6.78
C TYR A 73 6.67 10.84 -6.69
N THR A 74 6.75 11.54 -7.80
CA THR A 74 6.13 12.86 -7.96
C THR A 74 4.62 12.72 -8.17
N LYS A 75 3.87 13.79 -7.92
CA LYS A 75 2.43 13.81 -8.16
C LYS A 75 2.11 13.56 -9.63
N GLU A 76 2.94 14.08 -10.52
CA GLU A 76 2.84 13.98 -11.98
C GLU A 76 3.03 12.54 -12.45
N GLU A 77 4.03 11.82 -11.94
CA GLU A 77 4.24 10.39 -12.23
C GLU A 77 3.01 9.56 -11.83
N VAL A 78 2.44 9.81 -10.64
CA VAL A 78 1.24 9.09 -10.21
C VAL A 78 0.01 9.47 -11.05
N ASN A 79 -0.11 10.73 -11.47
CA ASN A 79 -1.17 11.14 -12.40
C ASN A 79 -1.05 10.43 -13.76
N MET A 80 0.17 10.18 -14.24
CA MET A 80 0.39 9.37 -15.44
C MET A 80 -0.08 7.93 -15.24
N PHE A 81 0.22 7.31 -14.08
CA PHE A 81 -0.29 5.98 -13.75
C PHE A 81 -1.82 5.94 -13.69
N ILE A 82 -2.46 6.94 -13.08
CA ILE A 82 -3.92 7.04 -13.03
C ILE A 82 -4.49 7.12 -14.45
N ASN A 83 -3.94 8.00 -15.29
CA ASN A 83 -4.39 8.14 -16.67
C ASN A 83 -4.22 6.85 -17.48
N GLN A 84 -3.06 6.20 -17.37
CA GLN A 84 -2.82 4.90 -18.02
C GLN A 84 -3.73 3.79 -17.48
N SER A 85 -4.04 3.79 -16.18
CA SER A 85 -5.00 2.84 -15.60
C SER A 85 -6.39 2.97 -16.21
N LEU A 86 -6.76 4.16 -16.68
CA LEU A 86 -8.06 4.44 -17.29
C LEU A 86 -8.05 4.27 -18.82
N SER A 87 -6.90 4.45 -19.48
CA SER A 87 -6.79 4.40 -20.95
C SER A 87 -6.17 3.11 -21.51
N ASP A 88 -5.14 2.55 -20.86
CA ASP A 88 -4.43 1.34 -21.27
C ASP A 88 -3.89 0.58 -20.05
N ARG A 89 -4.83 -0.04 -19.32
CA ARG A 89 -4.53 -0.75 -18.08
C ARG A 89 -3.59 -1.96 -18.25
N PRO A 90 -3.73 -2.81 -19.30
CA PRO A 90 -2.77 -3.90 -19.52
C PRO A 90 -1.34 -3.39 -19.68
N LYS A 91 -1.14 -2.27 -20.39
CA LYS A 91 0.18 -1.66 -20.50
C LYS A 91 0.73 -1.19 -19.16
N LEU A 92 -0.06 -0.46 -18.37
CA LEU A 92 0.34 -0.04 -17.01
C LEU A 92 0.78 -1.24 -16.17
N ILE A 93 -0.02 -2.30 -16.14
CA ILE A 93 0.26 -3.49 -15.32
C ILE A 93 1.52 -4.21 -15.81
N SER A 94 1.72 -4.31 -17.12
CA SER A 94 2.95 -4.87 -17.70
C SER A 94 4.19 -4.06 -17.28
N ASP A 95 4.13 -2.73 -17.39
CA ASP A 95 5.25 -1.85 -17.04
C ASP A 95 5.58 -1.92 -15.53
N VAL A 96 4.55 -1.98 -14.67
CA VAL A 96 4.73 -2.18 -13.22
C VAL A 96 5.29 -3.58 -12.91
N SER A 97 4.76 -4.63 -13.54
CA SER A 97 5.22 -6.02 -13.31
C SER A 97 6.69 -6.20 -13.65
N ASN A 98 7.15 -5.57 -14.73
CA ASN A 98 8.55 -5.62 -15.16
C ASN A 98 9.51 -4.85 -14.24
N SER A 99 9.00 -3.88 -13.46
CA SER A 99 9.80 -3.10 -12.52
C SER A 99 9.68 -3.56 -11.07
N PHE A 100 8.76 -4.48 -10.77
CA PHE A 100 8.43 -4.93 -9.41
C PHE A 100 9.54 -5.77 -8.76
N PHE A 101 10.22 -6.62 -9.52
CA PHE A 101 11.26 -7.52 -9.00
C PHE A 101 12.67 -6.98 -9.29
N TYR A 102 13.51 -6.92 -8.26
CA TYR A 102 14.91 -6.52 -8.43
C TYR A 102 15.76 -7.60 -9.14
N LYS A 103 15.57 -8.87 -8.74
CA LYS A 103 16.27 -10.01 -9.36
C LYS A 103 15.41 -10.61 -10.47
N TYR A 104 16.09 -11.31 -11.37
CA TYR A 104 15.43 -12.11 -12.39
C TYR A 104 14.38 -13.04 -11.79
N VAL A 105 13.24 -13.08 -12.46
CA VAL A 105 12.13 -14.01 -12.23
C VAL A 105 11.78 -14.68 -13.55
N SER A 106 11.29 -15.92 -13.50
CA SER A 106 10.93 -16.65 -14.71
C SER A 106 9.72 -16.01 -15.41
N GLN A 107 9.65 -16.13 -16.73
CA GLN A 107 8.51 -15.60 -17.49
C GLN A 107 7.15 -16.15 -17.02
N PRO A 108 7.01 -17.45 -16.67
CA PRO A 108 5.75 -17.96 -16.11
C PRO A 108 5.34 -17.27 -14.80
N LEU A 109 6.31 -16.92 -13.94
CA LEU A 109 6.03 -16.19 -12.70
C LEU A 109 5.57 -14.75 -12.98
N LEU A 110 6.20 -14.08 -13.95
CA LEU A 110 5.76 -12.74 -14.39
C LEU A 110 4.35 -12.76 -14.99
N ASN A 111 4.04 -13.77 -15.82
CA ASN A 111 2.70 -13.92 -16.40
C ASN A 111 1.64 -14.12 -15.30
N TRP A 112 1.91 -15.00 -14.34
CA TRP A 112 1.03 -15.21 -13.19
C TRP A 112 0.83 -13.93 -12.37
N PHE A 113 1.91 -13.17 -12.11
CA PHE A 113 1.83 -11.90 -11.39
C PHE A 113 1.01 -10.86 -12.16
N PHE A 114 1.24 -10.75 -13.48
CA PHE A 114 0.46 -9.91 -14.37
C PHE A 114 -1.04 -10.26 -14.33
N ASP A 115 -1.38 -11.54 -14.39
CA ASP A 115 -2.78 -12.02 -14.36
C ASP A 115 -3.47 -11.67 -13.03
N ILE A 116 -2.77 -11.79 -11.89
CA ILE A 116 -3.27 -11.35 -10.59
C ILE A 116 -3.60 -9.85 -10.63
N CYS A 117 -2.65 -9.03 -11.09
CA CYS A 117 -2.86 -7.59 -11.16
C CYS A 117 -4.01 -7.21 -12.11
N LEU A 118 -4.14 -7.92 -13.24
CA LEU A 118 -5.19 -7.66 -14.23
C LEU A 118 -6.58 -8.11 -13.75
N SER A 119 -6.66 -9.06 -12.82
CA SER A 119 -7.92 -9.51 -12.22
C SER A 119 -8.63 -8.44 -11.37
N ALA A 120 -7.89 -7.42 -10.91
CA ALA A 120 -8.47 -6.31 -10.15
C ALA A 120 -9.48 -5.51 -10.99
N SER A 121 -10.38 -4.76 -10.35
CA SER A 121 -11.28 -3.82 -11.04
C SER A 121 -10.51 -2.57 -11.48
N GLY A 122 -10.66 -2.14 -12.74
CA GLY A 122 -9.90 -1.00 -13.29
C GLY A 122 -10.23 0.32 -12.62
N TRP A 123 -11.51 0.54 -12.30
CA TRP A 123 -11.93 1.69 -11.51
C TRP A 123 -11.29 1.68 -10.12
N SER A 124 -11.29 0.52 -9.47
CA SER A 124 -10.71 0.35 -8.13
C SER A 124 -9.21 0.62 -8.13
N THR A 125 -8.48 0.14 -9.15
CA THR A 125 -7.05 0.44 -9.34
C THR A 125 -6.79 1.93 -9.43
N ALA A 126 -7.54 2.66 -10.26
CA ALA A 126 -7.39 4.10 -10.41
C ALA A 126 -7.69 4.85 -9.11
N GLN A 127 -8.74 4.46 -8.37
CA GLN A 127 -9.08 5.06 -7.08
C GLN A 127 -8.01 4.79 -6.02
N CYS A 128 -7.43 3.58 -5.96
CA CYS A 128 -6.32 3.29 -5.06
C CYS A 128 -5.06 4.09 -5.39
N LEU A 129 -4.76 4.32 -6.68
CA LEU A 129 -3.66 5.20 -7.10
C LEU A 129 -3.88 6.66 -6.66
N MET A 130 -5.13 7.15 -6.73
CA MET A 130 -5.48 8.46 -6.17
C MET A 130 -5.24 8.52 -4.67
N SER A 131 -5.63 7.50 -3.92
CA SER A 131 -5.36 7.43 -2.48
C SER A 131 -3.86 7.38 -2.17
N LEU A 132 -3.07 6.58 -2.91
CA LEU A 132 -1.61 6.58 -2.77
C LEU A 132 -0.99 7.96 -3.04
N ARG A 133 -1.54 8.73 -3.99
CA ARG A 133 -1.11 10.10 -4.28
C ARG A 133 -1.43 11.08 -3.14
N ASP A 134 -2.62 10.95 -2.54
CA ASP A 134 -3.20 12.00 -1.71
C ASP A 134 -3.10 11.74 -0.19
N GLU A 135 -2.98 10.48 0.22
CA GLU A 135 -2.97 10.09 1.64
C GLU A 135 -1.60 10.26 2.31
N ARG A 136 -1.61 10.63 3.59
CA ARG A 136 -0.41 10.83 4.41
C ARG A 136 -0.61 10.21 5.79
N LEU A 137 0.46 9.63 6.32
CA LEU A 137 0.45 8.88 7.59
C LEU A 137 1.43 9.39 8.64
N PHE A 138 2.03 10.57 8.42
CA PHE A 138 2.97 11.18 9.37
C PHE A 138 2.39 11.31 10.79
N ASN A 139 1.09 11.62 10.90
CA ASN A 139 0.41 11.78 12.19
C ASN A 139 -0.11 10.45 12.76
N ASP A 140 -0.16 9.39 11.95
CA ASP A 140 -0.65 8.07 12.37
C ASP A 140 0.44 7.24 13.01
N ILE A 141 1.65 7.30 12.47
CA ILE A 141 2.80 6.49 12.90
C ILE A 141 3.11 6.67 14.40
N PRO A 142 3.15 7.90 14.97
CA PRO A 142 3.38 8.09 16.41
C PRO A 142 2.32 7.48 17.33
N ASN A 143 1.12 7.18 16.81
CA ASN A 143 0.01 6.61 17.59
C ASN A 143 0.12 5.09 17.71
N ILE A 144 0.97 4.43 16.93
CA ILE A 144 1.13 2.97 16.99
C ILE A 144 1.89 2.60 18.27
N LYS A 145 1.24 1.87 19.18
CA LYS A 145 1.82 1.44 20.47
C LYS A 145 2.16 -0.06 20.55
N ILE A 146 1.73 -0.83 19.55
CA ILE A 146 1.96 -2.27 19.49
C ILE A 146 3.28 -2.62 18.81
N THR A 147 3.79 -3.84 19.06
CA THR A 147 5.04 -4.30 18.44
C THR A 147 4.91 -4.31 16.92
N THR A 148 5.88 -3.67 16.26
CA THR A 148 5.89 -3.48 14.82
C THR A 148 7.17 -4.08 14.23
N LEU A 149 7.02 -4.97 13.24
CA LEU A 149 8.13 -5.50 12.44
C LEU A 149 8.12 -4.82 11.07
N ILE A 150 9.24 -4.21 10.67
CA ILE A 150 9.42 -3.61 9.36
C ILE A 150 10.32 -4.51 8.52
N LEU A 151 9.83 -4.94 7.36
CA LEU A 151 10.56 -5.73 6.37
C LEU A 151 10.58 -4.98 5.05
N HIS A 152 11.77 -4.65 4.54
CA HIS A 152 11.87 -3.84 3.33
C HIS A 152 13.02 -4.29 2.43
N GLY A 153 12.77 -4.31 1.12
CA GLY A 153 13.80 -4.60 0.14
C GLY A 153 14.70 -3.39 -0.05
N THR A 154 16.01 -3.54 0.15
CA THR A 154 16.99 -2.45 -0.05
C THR A 154 17.09 -1.96 -1.50
N HIS A 155 16.55 -2.74 -2.46
CA HIS A 155 16.52 -2.43 -3.89
C HIS A 155 15.10 -2.17 -4.41
N ASP A 156 14.12 -1.96 -3.51
CA ASP A 156 12.75 -1.66 -3.89
C ASP A 156 12.69 -0.29 -4.61
N LYS A 157 12.13 -0.29 -5.82
CA LYS A 157 11.94 0.91 -6.65
C LYS A 157 10.51 1.47 -6.59
N ILE A 158 9.58 0.73 -6.01
CA ILE A 158 8.17 1.10 -5.86
C ILE A 158 7.94 1.83 -4.54
N CYS A 159 8.55 1.33 -3.47
CA CYS A 159 8.61 2.00 -2.17
C CYS A 159 10.10 2.15 -1.81
N PRO A 160 10.72 3.33 -2.02
CA PRO A 160 12.14 3.53 -1.73
C PRO A 160 12.50 3.16 -0.29
N TYR A 161 13.73 2.69 -0.07
CA TYR A 161 14.17 2.17 1.24
C TYR A 161 14.06 3.20 2.37
N GLU A 162 14.14 4.49 2.06
CA GLU A 162 13.97 5.61 3.00
C GLU A 162 12.60 5.61 3.67
N PHE A 163 11.58 4.98 3.06
CA PHE A 163 10.26 4.80 3.65
C PHE A 163 10.37 3.94 4.92
N ALA A 164 11.14 2.85 4.86
CA ALA A 164 11.39 1.99 6.01
C ALA A 164 12.35 2.60 7.02
N GLN A 165 13.27 3.49 6.61
CA GLN A 165 14.14 4.20 7.55
C GLN A 165 13.40 5.24 8.39
N PHE A 166 12.29 5.77 7.87
CA PHE A 166 11.43 6.69 8.61
C PHE A 166 10.57 5.99 9.66
N LEU A 167 10.06 4.78 9.32
CA LEU A 167 9.22 3.96 10.19
C LEU A 167 10.02 3.39 11.37
#